data_AF-A0AAW2AS30-F1
#
_entry.id   AF-A0AAW2AS30-F1
#
_cell.length_a   1.000
_cell.length_b   1.000
_cell.length_c   1.000
_cell.angle_alpha   90.00
_cell.angle_beta   90.00
_cell.angle_gamma   90.00
#
_symmetry.space_group_name_H-M   'P 1'
#
loop_
_entity.id
_entity.type
_entity.pdbx_description
1 polymer ?
#
loop_
_entity_poly.entity_id
_entity_poly.type
_entity_poly.pdbx_seq_one_letter_code
_entity_poly.pdbx_strand_id
1 'polypeptide(L)'
;MMASVEELLEKSLNELLEVELKKFQWHLKIDHTCISRSDVEKADILDTVDKMVACFGPEQAVKITVEILKKMNQNNLAVQLENKHNQ
;
A
#
# COMPACT_ATOMS: atom_id res chain seq x y z
N MET A 1 9.31 7.92 -18.89
CA MET A 1 7.93 7.68 -18.40
C MET A 1 7.95 7.95 -16.91
N MET A 2 7.09 8.85 -16.42
CA MET A 2 6.78 8.87 -14.99
C MET A 2 6.11 7.54 -14.65
N ALA A 3 6.58 6.87 -13.60
CA ALA A 3 5.88 5.69 -13.09
C ALA A 3 4.47 6.12 -12.66
N SER A 4 3.46 5.32 -12.95
CA SER A 4 2.13 5.57 -12.41
C SER A 4 2.12 5.35 -10.90
N VAL A 5 1.11 5.86 -10.21
CA VAL A 5 0.98 5.65 -8.76
C VAL A 5 0.87 4.16 -8.44
N GLU A 6 0.17 3.40 -9.28
CA GLU A 6 0.04 1.95 -9.17
C GLU A 6 1.43 1.27 -9.19
N GLU A 7 2.28 1.59 -10.18
CA GLU A 7 3.64 1.03 -10.26
C GLU A 7 4.51 1.43 -9.05
N LEU A 8 4.33 2.65 -8.53
CA LEU A 8 5.09 3.14 -7.39
C LEU A 8 4.71 2.39 -6.09
N LEU A 9 3.40 2.18 -5.89
CA LEU A 9 2.87 1.40 -4.78
C LEU A 9 3.29 -0.05 -4.87
N GLU A 10 3.16 -0.67 -6.06
CA GLU A 10 3.58 -2.05 -6.31
C GLU A 10 5.06 -2.25 -5.96
N LYS A 11 5.95 -1.40 -6.47
CA LYS A 11 7.39 -1.49 -6.19
C LYS A 11 7.69 -1.38 -4.69
N SER A 12 6.99 -0.50 -3.99
CA SER A 12 7.19 -0.30 -2.55
C SER A 12 6.70 -1.49 -1.73
N LEU A 13 5.56 -2.08 -2.10
CA LEU A 13 5.00 -3.26 -1.43
C LEU A 13 5.77 -4.54 -1.77
N ASN A 14 6.41 -4.62 -2.94
CA ASN A 14 7.32 -5.73 -3.30
C ASN A 14 8.57 -5.79 -2.42
N GLU A 15 8.96 -4.70 -1.74
CA GLU A 15 10.07 -4.71 -0.79
C GLU A 15 9.67 -5.33 0.57
N LEU A 16 8.39 -5.62 0.80
CA LEU A 16 7.89 -6.28 2.02
C LEU A 16 8.03 -7.81 1.91
N LEU A 17 8.39 -8.45 3.03
CA LEU A 17 8.26 -9.90 3.15
C LEU A 17 6.78 -10.31 3.16
N GLU A 18 6.46 -11.56 2.81
CA GLU A 18 5.08 -12.07 2.78
C GLU A 18 4.35 -11.86 4.13
N VAL A 19 5.05 -12.04 5.25
CA VAL A 19 4.48 -11.80 6.60
C VAL A 19 4.20 -10.33 6.87
N GLU A 20 5.00 -9.43 6.31
CA GLU A 20 4.83 -7.99 6.43
C GLU A 20 3.71 -7.52 5.51
N LEU A 21 3.61 -8.05 4.30
CA LEU A 21 2.48 -7.80 3.40
C LEU A 21 1.15 -8.21 4.04
N LYS A 22 1.08 -9.39 4.67
CA LYS A 22 -0.12 -9.81 5.42
C LYS A 22 -0.47 -8.85 6.55
N LYS A 23 0.55 -8.33 7.25
CA LYS A 23 0.36 -7.33 8.31
C LYS A 23 -0.11 -5.98 7.74
N PHE A 24 0.43 -5.56 6.60
CA PHE A 24 0.00 -4.36 5.88
C PHE A 24 -1.48 -4.47 5.49
N GLN A 25 -1.85 -5.57 4.85
CA GLN A 25 -3.23 -5.89 4.45
C GLN A 25 -4.18 -5.94 5.66
N TRP A 26 -3.71 -6.43 6.80
CA TRP A 26 -4.47 -6.44 8.05
C TRP A 26 -4.74 -5.02 8.58
N HIS A 27 -3.74 -4.14 8.58
CA HIS A 27 -3.91 -2.72 8.94
C HIS A 27 -4.85 -2.01 7.97
N LEU A 28 -4.66 -2.22 6.67
CA LEU A 28 -5.50 -1.65 5.61
C LEU A 28 -6.98 -2.00 5.81
N LYS A 29 -7.28 -3.24 6.18
CA LYS A 29 -8.63 -3.71 6.50
C LYS A 29 -9.23 -3.08 7.77
N ILE A 30 -8.42 -2.89 8.82
CA ILE A 30 -8.92 -2.37 10.10
C ILE A 30 -9.18 -0.87 10.03
N ASP A 31 -8.29 -0.16 9.36
CA ASP A 31 -8.35 1.30 9.28
C ASP A 31 -9.34 1.76 8.20
N HIS A 32 -9.69 0.91 7.23
CA HIS A 32 -10.54 1.28 6.10
C HIS A 32 -11.60 0.25 5.74
N THR A 33 -12.87 0.66 5.81
CA THR A 33 -14.05 -0.16 5.53
C THR A 33 -14.29 -0.46 4.05
N CYS A 34 -13.57 0.18 3.13
CA CYS A 34 -13.74 -0.02 1.69
C CYS A 34 -13.29 -1.42 1.22
N ILE A 35 -12.46 -2.11 2.02
CA ILE A 35 -11.86 -3.38 1.65
C ILE A 35 -12.44 -4.49 2.55
N SER A 36 -13.14 -5.45 1.94
CA SER A 36 -13.79 -6.52 2.71
C SER A 36 -12.77 -7.55 3.22
N ARG A 37 -13.14 -8.33 4.25
CA ARG A 37 -12.26 -9.38 4.79
C ARG A 37 -11.90 -10.44 3.74
N SER A 38 -12.86 -10.78 2.89
CA SER A 38 -12.72 -11.76 1.81
C SER A 38 -11.73 -11.29 0.75
N ASP A 39 -11.62 -9.97 0.59
CA ASP A 39 -10.81 -9.33 -0.45
C ASP A 39 -9.31 -9.40 -0.22
N VAL A 40 -8.86 -9.61 1.02
CA VAL A 40 -7.43 -9.48 1.38
C VAL A 40 -6.82 -10.76 1.92
N GLU A 41 -7.62 -11.77 2.30
CA GLU A 41 -7.10 -13.06 2.80
C GLU A 41 -6.30 -13.84 1.72
N LYS A 42 -6.47 -13.49 0.44
CA LYS A 42 -5.75 -14.09 -0.70
C LYS A 42 -5.20 -13.07 -1.70
N ALA A 43 -5.30 -11.77 -1.39
CA ALA A 43 -4.84 -10.73 -2.31
C ALA A 43 -3.33 -10.80 -2.44
N ASP A 44 -2.84 -10.81 -3.67
CA ASP A 44 -1.44 -10.50 -3.93
C ASP A 44 -1.20 -8.98 -3.88
N ILE A 45 0.02 -8.58 -4.24
CA ILE A 45 0.43 -7.18 -4.21
C ILE A 45 -0.38 -6.35 -5.21
N LEU A 46 -0.63 -6.87 -6.41
CA LEU A 46 -1.36 -6.15 -7.46
C LEU A 46 -2.83 -5.97 -7.06
N ASP A 47 -3.46 -7.04 -6.56
CA ASP A 47 -4.82 -6.97 -6.01
C ASP A 47 -4.95 -5.91 -4.92
N THR A 48 -3.92 -5.79 -4.08
CA THR A 48 -3.89 -4.80 -2.99
C THR A 48 -3.78 -3.38 -3.56
N VAL A 49 -2.87 -3.15 -4.51
CA VAL A 49 -2.66 -1.84 -5.15
C VAL A 49 -3.91 -1.39 -5.90
N ASP A 50 -4.49 -2.26 -6.74
CA ASP A 50 -5.69 -1.97 -7.51
C ASP A 50 -6.85 -1.58 -6.59
N LYS A 51 -7.06 -2.30 -5.49
CA LYS A 51 -8.11 -1.98 -4.50
C LYS A 51 -7.85 -0.65 -3.81
N MET A 52 -6.61 -0.36 -3.43
CA MET A 52 -6.29 0.91 -2.78
C MET A 52 -6.56 2.10 -3.72
N VAL A 53 -6.11 1.99 -4.97
CA VAL A 53 -6.30 3.05 -5.97
C VAL A 53 -7.78 3.20 -6.35
N ALA A 54 -8.52 2.09 -6.50
CA ALA A 54 -9.96 2.13 -6.77
C ALA A 54 -10.78 2.73 -5.61
N CYS A 55 -10.43 2.41 -4.36
CA CYS A 55 -11.16 2.86 -3.18
C CYS A 55 -10.86 4.31 -2.79
N PHE A 56 -9.60 4.74 -2.89
CA PHE A 56 -9.15 6.01 -2.33
C PHE A 56 -8.72 7.01 -3.39
N GLY A 57 -8.48 6.55 -4.61
CA GLY A 57 -7.81 7.31 -5.66
C GLY A 57 -6.28 7.31 -5.49
N PRO A 58 -5.53 7.65 -6.55
CA PRO A 58 -4.07 7.52 -6.58
C PRO A 58 -3.38 8.26 -5.43
N GLU A 59 -3.64 9.56 -5.29
CA GLU A 59 -3.00 10.42 -4.29
C GLU A 59 -3.25 9.95 -2.85
N GLN A 60 -4.48 9.53 -2.54
CA GLN A 60 -4.83 9.09 -1.20
C GLN A 60 -4.31 7.69 -0.91
N ALA A 61 -4.22 6.81 -1.92
CA ALA A 61 -3.61 5.49 -1.80
C ALA A 61 -2.14 5.58 -1.37
N VAL A 62 -1.37 6.54 -1.91
CA VAL A 62 0.01 6.80 -1.47
C VAL A 62 0.06 7.20 0.00
N LYS A 63 -0.76 8.15 0.43
CA LYS A 63 -0.79 8.62 1.82
C LYS A 63 -1.11 7.50 2.81
N ILE A 64 -2.13 6.69 2.49
CA ILE A 64 -2.52 5.54 3.32
C ILE A 64 -1.37 4.52 3.40
N THR A 65 -0.71 4.24 2.27
CA THR A 65 0.43 3.32 2.23
C THR A 65 1.56 3.80 3.13
N VAL A 66 1.93 5.08 3.05
CA VAL A 66 2.95 5.71 3.90
C VAL A 66 2.59 5.59 5.38
N GLU A 67 1.33 5.86 5.75
CA GLU A 67 0.85 5.76 7.13
C GLU A 67 0.95 4.33 7.67
N ILE A 68 0.50 3.33 6.90
CA ILE A 68 0.54 1.93 7.32
C ILE A 68 1.99 1.43 7.42
N LEU A 69 2.86 1.78 6.47
CA LEU A 69 4.29 1.45 6.55
C LEU A 69 4.93 2.03 7.81
N LYS A 70 4.62 3.29 8.16
CA LYS A 70 5.06 3.91 9.42
C LYS A 70 4.54 3.15 10.65
N LYS A 71 3.27 2.74 10.68
CA LYS A 71 2.69 1.92 11.76
C LYS A 71 3.37 0.55 11.92
N MET A 72 3.89 0.01 10.84
CA MET A 72 4.62 -1.26 10.84
C MET A 72 6.11 -1.14 11.16
N ASN A 73 6.61 0.07 11.42
CA ASN A 73 8.03 0.42 11.53
C ASN A 73 8.83 0.24 10.23
N GLN A 74 8.16 0.18 9.08
CA GLN A 74 8.77 0.19 7.74
C GLN A 74 9.09 1.63 7.30
N ASN A 75 9.76 2.38 8.18
CA ASN A 75 9.96 3.83 8.03
C ASN A 75 10.84 4.18 6.82
N ASN A 76 11.83 3.35 6.49
CA ASN A 76 12.67 3.55 5.32
C ASN A 76 11.84 3.49 4.03
N LEU A 77 10.99 2.46 3.89
CA LEU A 77 10.08 2.33 2.75
C LEU A 77 9.10 3.49 2.66
N ALA A 78 8.54 3.90 3.81
CA ALA A 78 7.61 5.02 3.87
C ALA A 78 8.24 6.33 3.36
N VAL A 79 9.47 6.63 3.78
CA VAL A 79 10.20 7.83 3.33
C VAL A 79 10.55 7.74 1.85
N GLN A 80 10.99 6.58 1.37
CA GLN A 80 11.29 6.39 -0.06
C GLN A 80 10.07 6.58 -0.94
N LEU A 81 8.93 6.01 -0.54
CA LEU A 81 7.66 6.16 -1.25
C LEU A 81 7.21 7.63 -1.28
N GLU A 82 7.24 8.31 -0.13
CA GLU A 82 6.88 9.72 0.00
C GLU A 82 7.79 10.63 -0.86
N ASN A 83 9.10 10.36 -0.90
CA ASN A 83 10.03 11.10 -1.73
C ASN A 83 9.78 10.88 -3.24
N LYS A 84 9.59 9.63 -3.66
CA LYS A 84 9.35 9.29 -5.07
C LYS A 84 8.05 9.86 -5.61
N HIS A 85 7.01 9.99 -4.77
CA HIS A 85 5.72 10.58 -5.14
C HIS A 85 5.77 12.11 -5.28
N ASN A 86 6.63 12.77 -4.50
CA ASN A 86 6.76 14.23 -4.50
C ASN A 86 7.76 14.78 -5.53
N GLN A 87 8.37 13.91 -6.35
CA GLN A 87 9.31 14.27 -7.42
C GLN A 87 8.62 14.41 -8.77
#